data_AF-A0A439SNN6-F1
#
_entry.id   AF-A0A439SNN6-F1
#
_cell.length_a   1.000
_cell.length_b   1.000
_cell.length_c   1.000
_cell.angle_alpha   90.00
_cell.angle_beta   90.00
_cell.angle_gamma   90.00
#
_symmetry.space_group_name_H-M   'P 1'
#
loop_
_entity.id
_entity.type
_entity.pdbx_description
1 polymer ?
#
loop_
_entity_poly.entity_id
_entity_poly.type
_entity_poly.pdbx_seq_one_letter_code
_entity_poly.pdbx_strand_id
1 'polypeptide(L)'
;MELGKMVRVFPRWYEGRSRWQKLRNIGESPATRLSVLMPFAGYLILLNNKIVDYADIDQRFHIFVSHTPWRIYAFYYGSFFVGIAAAVYSVMVPASIKSAINGADYYNKYVGFYRAQATFKALKSHVAKKIESSNSAQKQVIKAMNTESILSHAAKDEAEFDSDLAALVSVFWALDATSRLRVRIVVRILFDLGVFILAVPTIATLFGVSISIFR
;
A
#
# COMPACT_ATOMS: atom_id res chain seq x y z
N MET A 1 13.65 5.01 -23.06
CA MET A 1 13.99 3.57 -23.13
C MET A 1 14.82 3.06 -21.92
N GLU A 2 15.26 3.92 -20.99
CA GLU A 2 16.16 3.55 -19.86
C GLU A 2 15.45 3.02 -18.58
N LEU A 3 14.16 3.27 -18.40
CA LEU A 3 13.41 2.85 -17.20
C LEU A 3 13.31 1.32 -17.01
N GLY A 4 13.56 0.52 -18.05
CA GLY A 4 13.51 -0.95 -17.99
C GLY A 4 14.70 -1.59 -17.27
N LYS A 5 15.87 -0.93 -17.24
CA LYS A 5 17.07 -1.45 -16.56
C LYS A 5 17.05 -1.16 -15.05
N MET A 6 16.54 0.00 -14.64
CA MET A 6 16.41 0.36 -13.22
C MET A 6 15.57 -0.62 -12.41
N VAL A 7 14.55 -1.24 -13.02
CA VAL A 7 13.68 -2.21 -12.33
C VAL A 7 14.40 -3.52 -12.01
N ARG A 8 15.47 -3.89 -12.72
CA ARG A 8 16.17 -5.17 -12.50
C ARG A 8 17.06 -5.19 -11.26
N VAL A 9 17.45 -4.03 -10.74
CA VAL A 9 18.32 -3.93 -9.55
C VAL A 9 17.51 -3.64 -8.29
N PHE A 10 16.17 -3.54 -8.39
CA PHE A 10 15.35 -3.34 -7.20
C PHE A 10 15.52 -4.55 -6.27
N PRO A 11 15.95 -4.35 -5.01
CA PRO A 11 16.32 -5.50 -4.23
C PRO A 11 15.03 -6.24 -3.81
N ARG A 12 15.07 -7.58 -3.84
CA ARG A 12 13.92 -8.45 -3.56
C ARG A 12 13.18 -8.11 -2.25
N TRP A 13 13.90 -7.60 -1.24
CA TRP A 13 13.33 -7.16 0.02
C TRP A 13 12.25 -6.07 -0.14
N TYR A 14 12.37 -5.19 -1.14
CA TYR A 14 11.47 -4.05 -1.35
C TYR A 14 10.19 -4.49 -2.06
N GLU A 15 10.28 -5.48 -2.95
CA GLU A 15 9.12 -6.11 -3.57
C GLU A 15 8.22 -6.79 -2.52
N GLY A 16 8.82 -7.42 -1.51
CA GLY A 16 8.08 -8.01 -0.38
C GLY A 16 7.39 -6.98 0.52
N ARG A 17 7.91 -5.75 0.62
CA ARG A 17 7.33 -4.66 1.43
C ARG A 17 6.29 -3.83 0.69
N SER A 18 6.41 -3.73 -0.63
CA SER A 18 5.50 -2.98 -1.50
C SER A 18 4.26 -3.77 -1.95
N ARG A 19 4.04 -5.00 -1.45
CA ARG A 19 2.82 -5.77 -1.73
C ARG A 19 1.56 -4.97 -1.35
N TRP A 20 0.53 -5.03 -2.20
CA TRP A 20 -0.72 -4.29 -1.97
C TRP A 20 -1.35 -4.60 -0.61
N GLN A 21 -1.22 -5.84 -0.11
CA GLN A 21 -1.68 -6.25 1.22
C GLN A 21 -1.00 -5.45 2.35
N LYS A 22 0.31 -5.22 2.28
CA LYS A 22 1.03 -4.45 3.31
C LYS A 22 0.70 -2.96 3.19
N LEU A 23 0.59 -2.46 1.96
CA LEU A 23 0.16 -1.09 1.70
C LEU A 23 -1.28 -0.86 2.16
N ARG A 24 -2.14 -1.88 2.12
CA ARG A 24 -3.51 -1.83 2.63
C ARG A 24 -3.57 -1.52 4.12
N ASN A 25 -2.75 -2.20 4.92
CA ASN A 25 -2.72 -1.98 6.38
C ASN A 25 -2.39 -0.52 6.73
N ILE A 26 -1.58 0.15 5.91
CA ILE A 26 -1.25 1.56 6.06
C ILE A 26 -2.37 2.44 5.48
N GLY A 27 -2.71 2.23 4.21
CA GLY A 27 -3.64 3.05 3.42
C GLY A 27 -5.09 3.00 3.91
N GLU A 28 -5.54 1.89 4.48
CA GLU A 28 -6.88 1.76 5.04
C GLU A 28 -6.97 2.15 6.52
N SER A 29 -5.85 2.50 7.16
CA SER A 29 -5.88 2.95 8.54
C SER A 29 -6.71 4.24 8.67
N PRO A 30 -7.50 4.41 9.75
CA PRO A 30 -8.29 5.63 9.96
C PRO A 30 -7.43 6.91 9.93
N ALA A 31 -6.22 6.86 10.51
CA ALA A 31 -5.29 7.98 10.49
C ALA A 31 -4.89 8.40 9.07
N THR A 32 -4.57 7.44 8.20
CA THR A 32 -4.23 7.71 6.80
C THR A 32 -5.43 8.17 5.97
N ARG A 33 -6.65 7.74 6.31
CA ARG A 33 -7.86 8.29 5.66
C ARG A 33 -8.10 9.74 6.06
N LEU A 34 -7.90 10.08 7.33
CA LEU A 34 -7.98 11.46 7.81
C LEU A 34 -6.90 12.36 7.21
N SER A 35 -5.71 11.82 6.91
CA SER A 35 -4.64 12.61 6.31
C SER A 35 -4.96 13.09 4.89
N VAL A 36 -5.98 12.55 4.22
CA VAL A 36 -6.46 13.08 2.93
C VAL A 36 -7.06 14.48 3.09
N LEU A 37 -7.56 14.83 4.28
CA LEU A 37 -8.10 16.15 4.60
C LEU A 37 -7.01 17.15 5.06
N MET A 38 -5.82 16.65 5.38
CA MET A 38 -4.72 17.47 5.90
C MET A 38 -4.22 18.58 4.96
N PRO A 39 -4.21 18.43 3.62
CA PRO A 39 -3.85 19.54 2.74
C PRO A 39 -4.74 20.78 3.00
N PHE A 40 -6.04 20.56 3.20
CA PHE A 40 -7.00 21.64 3.49
C PHE A 40 -6.82 22.18 4.90
N ALA A 41 -6.74 21.31 5.90
CA ALA A 41 -6.55 21.71 7.30
C ALA A 41 -5.23 22.47 7.49
N GLY A 42 -4.15 21.98 6.90
CA GLY A 42 -2.83 22.60 6.96
C GLY A 42 -2.76 23.93 6.22
N TYR A 43 -3.43 24.06 5.08
CA TYR A 43 -3.55 25.34 4.40
C TYR A 43 -4.28 26.38 5.26
N LEU A 44 -5.39 25.99 5.92
CA LEU A 44 -6.11 26.87 6.85
C LEU A 44 -5.26 27.26 8.07
N ILE A 45 -4.46 26.33 8.59
CA ILE A 45 -3.52 26.59 9.69
C ILE A 45 -2.44 27.59 9.26
N LEU A 46 -1.84 27.38 8.08
CA LEU A 46 -0.77 28.23 7.56
C LEU A 46 -1.23 29.63 7.16
N LEU A 47 -2.48 29.80 6.74
CA LEU A 47 -3.03 31.12 6.39
C LEU A 47 -3.48 31.96 7.60
N ASN A 48 -3.66 31.33 8.76
CA ASN A 48 -4.15 32.03 9.94
C ASN A 48 -2.97 32.47 10.81
N ASN A 49 -2.53 33.72 10.63
CA ASN A 49 -1.45 34.31 11.42
C ASN A 49 -1.67 34.15 12.92
N LYS A 50 -2.92 34.23 13.42
CA LYS A 50 -3.21 34.01 14.85
C LYS A 50 -2.84 32.59 15.28
N ILE A 51 -3.14 31.57 14.47
CA ILE A 51 -2.79 30.17 14.80
C ILE A 51 -1.27 29.99 14.78
N VAL A 52 -0.58 30.64 13.83
CA VAL A 52 0.89 30.63 13.79
C VAL A 52 1.46 31.28 15.06
N ASP A 53 0.92 32.42 15.46
CA ASP A 53 1.30 33.11 16.71
C ASP A 53 1.00 32.23 17.94
N TYR A 54 -0.14 31.55 17.98
CA TYR A 54 -0.48 30.59 19.05
C TYR A 54 0.46 29.38 19.08
N ALA A 55 0.92 28.92 17.92
CA ALA A 55 1.89 27.83 17.82
C ALA A 55 3.31 28.26 18.22
N ASP A 56 3.58 29.57 18.24
CA ASP A 56 4.84 30.17 18.70
C ASP A 56 4.85 30.45 20.22
N ILE A 57 3.76 30.14 20.95
CA ILE A 57 3.57 30.55 22.35
C ILE A 57 4.55 29.94 23.34
N ASP A 58 5.21 28.83 23.03
CA ASP A 58 6.11 28.23 24.01
C ASP A 58 7.53 28.80 23.92
N GLN A 59 7.64 30.06 24.36
CA GLN A 59 8.89 30.80 24.39
C GLN A 59 10.00 30.09 25.20
N ARG A 60 9.62 29.18 26.10
CA ARG A 60 10.54 28.36 26.89
C ARG A 60 11.40 27.42 26.04
N PHE A 61 10.95 27.10 24.82
CA PHE A 61 11.70 26.25 23.88
C PHE A 61 12.50 27.03 22.82
N HIS A 62 12.47 28.38 22.83
CA HIS A 62 13.27 29.20 21.90
C HIS A 62 14.78 29.02 22.06
N ILE A 63 15.26 28.53 23.20
CA ILE A 63 16.70 28.34 23.47
C ILE A 63 17.32 27.28 22.52
N PHE A 64 16.50 26.38 21.96
CA PHE A 64 16.98 25.26 21.14
C PHE A 64 16.45 25.25 19.69
N VAL A 65 15.53 26.15 19.31
CA VAL A 65 14.83 26.07 18.01
C VAL A 65 14.64 27.47 17.43
N SER A 66 15.27 27.74 16.29
CA SER A 66 15.21 29.01 15.56
C SER A 66 13.77 29.41 15.19
N HIS A 67 13.55 30.73 15.06
CA HIS A 67 12.31 31.50 14.75
C HIS A 67 11.43 31.05 13.56
N THR A 68 11.73 29.95 12.88
CA THR A 68 10.91 29.44 11.79
C THR A 68 10.10 28.25 12.27
N PRO A 69 8.77 28.19 12.06
CA PRO A 69 7.93 27.06 12.43
C PRO A 69 8.14 25.86 11.48
N TRP A 70 9.38 25.47 11.22
CA TRP A 70 9.78 24.35 10.36
C TRP A 70 9.08 23.05 10.76
N ARG A 71 8.75 22.89 12.06
CA ARG A 71 7.98 21.76 12.57
C ARG A 71 6.57 21.73 12.00
N ILE A 72 5.88 22.88 11.94
CA ILE A 72 4.53 22.99 11.35
C ILE A 72 4.62 22.66 9.86
N TYR A 73 5.62 23.19 9.16
CA TYR A 73 5.86 22.84 7.75
C TYR A 73 6.14 21.35 7.56
N ALA A 74 6.95 20.72 8.42
CA ALA A 74 7.21 19.28 8.38
C ALA A 74 5.92 18.47 8.62
N PHE A 75 5.12 18.84 9.62
CA PHE A 75 3.80 18.23 9.84
C PHE A 75 2.89 18.37 8.62
N TYR A 76 2.85 19.56 8.02
CA TYR A 76 2.07 19.83 6.82
C TYR A 76 2.52 18.98 5.63
N TYR A 77 3.78 19.08 5.22
CA TYR A 77 4.28 18.34 4.06
C TYR A 77 4.28 16.83 4.30
N GLY A 78 4.62 16.38 5.50
CA GLY A 78 4.59 14.96 5.86
C GLY A 78 3.18 14.38 5.75
N SER A 79 2.19 15.04 6.34
CA SER A 79 0.78 14.60 6.24
C SER A 79 0.23 14.72 4.82
N PHE A 80 0.65 15.74 4.05
CA PHE A 80 0.32 15.90 2.64
C PHE A 80 0.82 14.72 1.80
N PHE A 81 2.09 14.29 1.97
CA PHE A 81 2.62 13.13 1.25
C PHE A 81 1.88 11.82 1.62
N VAL A 82 1.55 11.62 2.90
CA VAL A 82 0.74 10.47 3.34
C VAL A 82 -0.67 10.52 2.72
N GLY A 83 -1.29 11.71 2.67
CA GLY A 83 -2.59 11.92 2.02
C GLY A 83 -2.57 11.61 0.52
N ILE A 84 -1.57 12.09 -0.22
CA ILE A 84 -1.39 11.75 -1.64
C ILE A 84 -1.18 10.24 -1.81
N ALA A 85 -0.30 9.63 -1.00
CA ALA A 85 -0.06 8.19 -1.05
C ALA A 85 -1.36 7.38 -0.87
N ALA A 86 -2.20 7.80 0.09
CA ALA A 86 -3.50 7.20 0.36
C ALA A 86 -4.49 7.36 -0.80
N ALA A 87 -4.54 8.56 -1.41
CA ALA A 87 -5.40 8.83 -2.56
C ALA A 87 -4.99 7.98 -3.77
N VAL A 88 -3.69 7.96 -4.10
CA VAL A 88 -3.15 7.14 -5.20
C VAL A 88 -3.39 5.65 -4.91
N TYR A 89 -3.18 5.20 -3.68
CA TYR A 89 -3.49 3.82 -3.26
C TYR A 89 -4.96 3.48 -3.50
N SER A 90 -5.89 4.33 -3.05
CA SER A 90 -7.34 4.09 -3.13
C SER A 90 -7.85 3.94 -4.56
N VAL A 91 -7.29 4.72 -5.50
CA VAL A 91 -7.65 4.69 -6.92
C VAL A 91 -6.98 3.53 -7.65
N MET A 92 -5.73 3.20 -7.30
CA MET A 92 -4.91 2.27 -8.09
C MET A 92 -4.91 0.84 -7.57
N VAL A 93 -5.39 0.58 -6.35
CA VAL A 93 -5.48 -0.77 -5.79
C VAL A 93 -6.50 -1.62 -6.57
N PRO A 94 -6.17 -2.87 -6.95
CA PRO A 94 -7.13 -3.77 -7.57
C PRO A 94 -8.33 -4.03 -6.66
N ALA A 95 -9.53 -4.13 -7.25
CA ALA A 95 -10.77 -4.38 -6.53
C ALA A 95 -10.72 -5.70 -5.72
N SER A 96 -10.06 -6.73 -6.23
CA SER A 96 -9.86 -8.01 -5.55
C SER A 96 -9.16 -7.84 -4.19
N ILE A 97 -8.07 -7.07 -4.15
CA ILE A 97 -7.30 -6.78 -2.93
C ILE A 97 -8.06 -5.85 -1.97
N LYS A 98 -8.86 -4.92 -2.50
CA LYS A 98 -9.72 -4.05 -1.69
C LYS A 98 -10.86 -4.85 -1.03
N SER A 99 -11.39 -5.84 -1.74
CA SER A 99 -12.57 -6.60 -1.32
C SER A 99 -12.32 -7.67 -0.25
N ALA A 100 -11.08 -8.13 -0.10
CA ALA A 100 -10.71 -9.26 0.77
C ALA A 100 -9.30 -9.11 1.36
N ILE A 101 -9.12 -9.47 2.63
CA ILE A 101 -7.86 -9.29 3.39
C ILE A 101 -6.79 -10.26 2.90
N ASN A 102 -7.18 -11.52 2.67
CA ASN A 102 -6.29 -12.59 2.23
C ASN A 102 -6.96 -13.43 1.12
N GLY A 103 -6.21 -14.38 0.55
CA GLY A 103 -6.72 -15.23 -0.54
C GLY A 103 -7.88 -16.15 -0.11
N ALA A 104 -7.87 -16.63 1.13
CA ALA A 104 -8.94 -17.48 1.67
C ALA A 104 -10.26 -16.70 1.85
N ASP A 105 -10.17 -15.47 2.37
CA ASP A 105 -11.29 -14.53 2.47
C ASP A 105 -11.86 -14.19 1.08
N TYR A 106 -10.98 -13.98 0.09
CA TYR A 106 -11.40 -13.77 -1.29
C TYR A 106 -12.11 -15.01 -1.86
N TYR A 107 -11.57 -16.20 -1.62
CA TYR A 107 -12.21 -17.46 -2.02
C TYR A 107 -13.61 -17.61 -1.41
N ASN A 108 -13.74 -17.48 -0.08
CA ASN A 108 -15.02 -17.62 0.61
C ASN A 108 -16.07 -16.62 0.10
N LYS A 109 -15.65 -15.41 -0.26
CA LYS A 109 -16.53 -14.37 -0.79
C LYS A 109 -17.05 -14.65 -2.20
N TYR A 110 -16.25 -15.31 -3.04
CA TYR A 110 -16.56 -15.47 -4.47
C TYR A 110 -16.76 -16.92 -4.94
N VAL A 111 -16.61 -17.92 -4.05
CA VAL A 111 -16.76 -19.35 -4.40
C VAL A 111 -18.12 -19.63 -5.04
N GLY A 112 -19.21 -19.13 -4.48
CA GLY A 112 -20.56 -19.32 -5.01
C GLY A 112 -20.74 -18.74 -6.41
N PHE A 113 -20.08 -17.62 -6.71
CA PHE A 113 -20.11 -17.01 -8.04
C PHE A 113 -19.32 -17.84 -9.06
N TYR A 114 -18.13 -18.32 -8.68
CA TYR A 114 -17.26 -19.05 -9.61
C TYR A 114 -17.62 -20.52 -9.79
N ARG A 115 -18.45 -21.11 -8.91
CA ARG A 115 -18.88 -22.51 -9.00
C ARG A 115 -19.65 -22.82 -10.29
N ALA A 116 -20.28 -21.82 -10.90
CA ALA A 116 -20.90 -22.00 -12.21
C ALA A 116 -19.85 -22.29 -13.30
N GLN A 117 -20.07 -23.33 -14.11
CA GLN A 117 -19.09 -23.81 -15.09
C GLN A 117 -18.65 -22.72 -16.09
N ALA A 118 -19.58 -21.84 -16.49
CA ALA A 118 -19.30 -20.73 -17.41
C ALA A 118 -18.33 -19.70 -16.79
N THR A 119 -18.56 -19.30 -15.53
CA THR A 119 -17.69 -18.35 -14.82
C THR A 119 -16.34 -18.97 -14.46
N PHE A 120 -16.31 -20.27 -14.14
CA PHE A 120 -15.06 -21.00 -13.92
C PHE A 120 -14.18 -21.02 -15.18
N LYS A 121 -14.77 -21.36 -16.34
CA LYS A 121 -14.05 -21.34 -17.63
C LYS A 121 -13.55 -19.93 -17.97
N ALA A 122 -14.36 -18.90 -17.73
CA ALA A 122 -13.96 -17.51 -17.90
C ALA A 122 -12.79 -17.14 -16.99
N LEU A 123 -12.84 -17.49 -15.69
CA LEU A 123 -11.76 -17.28 -14.75
C LEU A 123 -10.48 -17.99 -15.19
N LYS A 124 -10.57 -19.25 -15.62
CA LYS A 124 -9.43 -20.04 -16.11
C LYS A 124 -8.74 -19.37 -17.30
N SER A 125 -9.52 -18.93 -18.29
CA SER A 125 -9.00 -18.19 -19.45
C SER A 125 -8.36 -16.85 -19.07
N HIS A 126 -8.96 -16.14 -18.11
CA HIS A 126 -8.47 -14.85 -17.64
C HIS A 126 -7.16 -14.99 -16.87
N VAL A 127 -7.06 -15.99 -16.00
CA VAL A 127 -5.83 -16.33 -15.27
C VAL A 127 -4.73 -16.72 -16.26
N ALA A 128 -5.01 -17.58 -17.23
CA ALA A 128 -4.03 -17.97 -18.26
C ALA A 128 -3.48 -16.75 -19.04
N LYS A 129 -4.37 -15.88 -19.53
CA LYS A 129 -3.97 -14.65 -20.23
C LYS A 129 -3.14 -13.71 -19.35
N LYS A 130 -3.50 -13.62 -18.07
CA LYS A 130 -2.79 -12.77 -17.11
C LYS A 130 -1.39 -13.32 -16.81
N ILE A 131 -1.24 -14.63 -16.64
CA ILE A 131 0.04 -15.32 -16.47
C ILE A 131 0.95 -15.07 -17.67
N GLU A 132 0.42 -15.17 -18.89
CA GLU A 132 1.18 -14.93 -20.12
C GLU A 132 1.77 -13.50 -20.15
N SER A 133 0.93 -12.51 -19.82
CA SER A 133 1.31 -11.08 -19.73
C SER A 133 2.14 -10.71 -18.49
N SER A 134 2.28 -11.61 -17.52
CA SER A 134 2.96 -11.34 -16.27
C SER A 134 4.48 -11.29 -16.45
N ASN A 135 5.16 -10.53 -15.58
CA ASN A 135 6.61 -10.42 -15.64
C ASN A 135 7.30 -11.72 -15.16
N SER A 136 8.61 -11.85 -15.40
CA SER A 136 9.37 -13.05 -15.03
C SER A 136 9.34 -13.35 -13.52
N ALA A 137 9.35 -12.32 -12.67
CA ALA A 137 9.26 -12.48 -11.22
C ALA A 137 7.91 -13.07 -10.78
N GLN A 138 6.81 -12.59 -11.36
CA GLN A 138 5.47 -13.13 -11.15
C GLN A 138 5.37 -14.57 -11.65
N LYS A 139 5.94 -14.87 -12.83
CA LYS A 139 5.98 -16.24 -13.37
C LYS A 139 6.69 -17.22 -12.43
N GLN A 140 7.74 -16.80 -11.71
CA GLN A 140 8.38 -17.64 -10.69
C GLN A 140 7.44 -17.95 -9.51
N VAL A 141 6.65 -16.97 -9.06
CA VAL A 141 5.66 -17.19 -7.99
C VAL A 141 4.55 -18.13 -8.46
N ILE A 142 4.07 -17.96 -9.70
CA ILE A 142 3.06 -18.82 -10.32
C ILE A 142 3.56 -20.27 -10.45
N LYS A 143 4.82 -20.45 -10.87
CA LYS A 143 5.46 -21.76 -10.99
C LYS A 143 5.57 -22.45 -9.63
N ALA A 144 5.90 -21.71 -8.58
CA ALA A 144 5.95 -22.25 -7.21
C ALA A 144 4.57 -22.70 -6.69
N MET A 145 3.47 -22.21 -7.28
CA MET A 145 2.10 -22.60 -6.92
C MET A 145 1.56 -23.79 -7.74
N ASN A 146 2.39 -24.46 -8.56
CA ASN A 146 1.97 -25.56 -9.46
C ASN A 146 0.78 -25.19 -10.36
N THR A 147 0.70 -23.93 -10.80
CA THR A 147 -0.45 -23.43 -11.58
C THR A 147 -0.62 -24.13 -12.92
N GLU A 148 0.47 -24.60 -13.54
CA GLU A 148 0.42 -25.29 -14.83
C GLU A 148 -0.33 -26.62 -14.77
N SER A 149 -0.22 -27.36 -13.65
CA SER A 149 -1.00 -28.59 -13.46
C SER A 149 -2.48 -28.26 -13.30
N ILE A 150 -2.82 -27.23 -12.53
CA ILE A 150 -4.22 -26.80 -12.33
C ILE A 150 -4.86 -26.32 -13.64
N LEU A 151 -4.09 -25.66 -14.52
CA LEU A 151 -4.60 -25.20 -15.80
C LEU A 151 -4.81 -26.34 -16.82
N SER A 152 -4.03 -27.41 -16.74
CA SER A 152 -4.14 -28.56 -17.64
C SER A 152 -5.07 -29.66 -17.11
N HIS A 153 -5.31 -29.72 -15.80
CA HIS A 153 -6.21 -30.68 -15.19
C HIS A 153 -7.67 -30.40 -15.54
N ALA A 154 -8.42 -31.46 -15.80
CA ALA A 154 -9.87 -31.46 -15.92
C ALA A 154 -10.41 -32.27 -14.75
N ALA A 155 -11.01 -31.59 -13.78
CA ALA A 155 -11.60 -32.22 -12.60
C ALA A 155 -12.61 -33.30 -13.00
N LYS A 156 -12.50 -34.47 -12.36
CA LYS A 156 -13.38 -35.63 -12.62
C LYS A 156 -14.55 -35.68 -11.64
N ASP A 157 -14.36 -35.15 -10.44
CA ASP A 157 -15.37 -35.10 -9.39
C ASP A 157 -15.51 -33.69 -8.79
N GLU A 158 -16.52 -33.52 -7.92
CA GLU A 158 -16.84 -32.23 -7.29
C GLU A 158 -15.76 -31.78 -6.30
N ALA A 159 -15.09 -32.71 -5.63
CA ALA A 159 -14.04 -32.40 -4.66
C ALA A 159 -12.77 -31.88 -5.34
N GLU A 160 -12.36 -32.52 -6.45
CA GLU A 160 -11.29 -32.05 -7.33
C GLU A 160 -11.64 -30.68 -7.92
N PHE A 161 -12.89 -30.47 -8.33
CA PHE A 161 -13.34 -29.19 -8.87
C PHE A 161 -13.22 -28.06 -7.84
N ASP A 162 -13.69 -28.26 -6.61
CA ASP A 162 -13.61 -27.25 -5.55
C ASP A 162 -12.14 -26.96 -5.16
N SER A 163 -11.27 -27.98 -5.18
CA SER A 163 -9.82 -27.82 -4.98
C SER A 163 -9.17 -26.99 -6.11
N ASP A 164 -9.45 -27.33 -7.37
CA ASP A 164 -8.97 -26.60 -8.54
C ASP A 164 -9.46 -25.14 -8.53
N LEU A 165 -10.72 -24.93 -8.13
CA LEU A 165 -11.31 -23.60 -7.97
C LEU A 165 -10.60 -22.80 -6.87
N ALA A 166 -10.39 -23.38 -5.69
CA ALA A 166 -9.69 -22.72 -4.59
C ALA A 166 -8.27 -22.32 -4.99
N ALA A 167 -7.56 -23.20 -5.69
CA ALA A 167 -6.23 -22.93 -6.19
C ALA A 167 -6.22 -21.83 -7.26
N LEU A 168 -7.13 -21.89 -8.24
CA LEU A 168 -7.23 -20.90 -9.31
C LEU A 168 -7.60 -19.50 -8.78
N VAL A 169 -8.54 -19.43 -7.84
CA VAL A 169 -8.93 -18.18 -7.17
C VAL A 169 -7.77 -17.61 -6.35
N SER A 170 -7.03 -18.46 -5.65
CA SER A 170 -5.83 -18.06 -4.89
C SER A 170 -4.73 -17.51 -5.81
N VAL A 171 -4.49 -18.15 -6.95
CA VAL A 171 -3.54 -17.67 -7.99
C VAL A 171 -3.99 -16.34 -8.56
N PHE A 172 -5.28 -16.20 -8.91
CA PHE A 172 -5.84 -14.95 -9.43
C PHE A 172 -5.61 -13.79 -8.45
N TRP A 173 -5.91 -14.00 -7.18
CA TRP A 173 -5.71 -13.01 -6.12
C TRP A 173 -4.22 -12.69 -5.91
N ALA A 174 -3.34 -13.70 -5.93
CA ALA A 174 -1.89 -13.50 -5.82
C ALA A 174 -1.32 -12.69 -7.00
N LEU A 175 -1.84 -12.89 -8.22
CA LEU A 175 -1.49 -12.10 -9.40
C LEU A 175 -1.89 -10.64 -9.24
N ASP A 176 -3.09 -10.38 -8.72
CA ASP A 176 -3.51 -9.01 -8.41
C ASP A 176 -2.69 -8.37 -7.30
N ALA A 177 -2.35 -9.12 -6.24
CA ALA A 177 -1.55 -8.64 -5.12
C ALA A 177 -0.14 -8.18 -5.55
N THR A 178 0.37 -8.75 -6.64
CA THR A 178 1.68 -8.42 -7.23
C THR A 178 1.59 -7.55 -8.49
N SER A 179 0.39 -7.18 -8.91
CA SER A 179 0.20 -6.35 -10.11
C SER A 179 0.76 -4.93 -9.94
N ARG A 180 0.98 -4.22 -11.06
CA ARG A 180 1.32 -2.79 -11.11
C ARG A 180 2.53 -2.40 -10.22
N LEU A 181 3.64 -3.14 -10.36
CA LEU A 181 4.86 -2.94 -9.55
C LEU A 181 5.31 -1.47 -9.45
N ARG A 182 5.30 -0.73 -10.56
CA ARG A 182 5.72 0.68 -10.57
C ARG A 182 4.86 1.54 -9.64
N VAL A 183 3.54 1.38 -9.70
CA VAL A 183 2.62 2.14 -8.86
C VAL A 183 2.80 1.77 -7.40
N ARG A 184 2.98 0.48 -7.09
CA ARG A 184 3.25 0.01 -5.72
C ARG A 184 4.50 0.66 -5.12
N ILE A 185 5.57 0.74 -5.91
CA ILE A 185 6.82 1.38 -5.49
C ILE A 185 6.59 2.87 -5.22
N VAL A 186 5.94 3.59 -6.14
CA VAL A 186 5.65 5.03 -5.97
C VAL A 186 4.82 5.28 -4.71
N VAL A 187 3.74 4.53 -4.51
CA VAL A 187 2.89 4.63 -3.30
C VAL A 187 3.70 4.36 -2.04
N ARG A 188 4.55 3.33 -2.05
CA ARG A 188 5.40 3.00 -0.90
C ARG A 188 6.39 4.11 -0.58
N ILE A 189 7.07 4.67 -1.59
CA ILE A 189 8.01 5.78 -1.42
C ILE A 189 7.30 7.00 -0.84
N LEU A 190 6.10 7.33 -1.34
CA LEU A 190 5.32 8.46 -0.82
C LEU A 190 4.95 8.27 0.66
N PHE A 191 4.52 7.06 1.05
CA PHE A 191 4.27 6.73 2.45
C PHE A 191 5.54 6.83 3.31
N ASP A 192 6.64 6.23 2.87
CA ASP A 192 7.90 6.24 3.61
C ASP A 192 8.44 7.68 3.78
N LEU A 193 8.35 8.50 2.72
CA LEU A 193 8.75 9.91 2.75
C LEU A 193 7.87 10.73 3.69
N GLY A 194 6.55 10.58 3.60
CA GLY A 194 5.62 11.28 4.48
C GLY A 194 5.84 10.93 5.96
N VAL A 195 5.96 9.64 6.27
CA VAL A 195 6.25 9.17 7.64
C VAL A 195 7.61 9.67 8.13
N PHE A 196 8.64 9.64 7.29
CA PHE A 196 9.97 10.15 7.64
C PHE A 196 9.92 11.63 8.00
N ILE A 197 9.26 12.46 7.19
CA ILE A 197 9.12 13.90 7.44
C ILE A 197 8.35 14.15 8.75
N LEU A 198 7.30 13.37 9.05
CA LEU A 198 6.54 13.47 10.31
C LEU A 198 7.35 13.01 11.54
N ALA A 199 8.25 12.04 11.37
CA ALA A 199 9.04 11.50 12.46
C ALA A 199 10.07 12.50 12.97
N VAL A 200 10.71 13.30 12.11
CA VAL A 200 11.76 14.27 12.47
C VAL A 200 11.32 15.25 13.57
N PRO A 201 10.22 16.04 13.42
CA PRO A 201 9.79 16.96 14.47
C PRO A 201 9.31 16.24 15.74
N THR A 202 8.73 15.04 15.60
CA THR A 202 8.28 14.22 16.74
C THR A 202 9.45 13.79 17.60
N ILE A 203 10.50 13.23 16.97
CA ILE A 203 11.74 12.81 17.63
C ILE A 203 12.44 14.01 18.27
N ALA A 204 12.57 15.13 17.55
CA ALA A 204 13.17 16.35 18.08
C ALA A 204 12.43 16.88 19.32
N THR A 205 11.10 16.81 19.33
CA THR A 205 10.29 17.23 20.48
C THR A 205 10.48 16.28 21.67
N LEU A 206 10.49 14.96 21.43
CA LEU A 206 10.75 13.96 22.48
C LEU A 206 12.13 14.15 23.13
N PHE A 207 13.17 14.41 22.34
CA PHE A 207 14.50 14.70 22.87
C PHE A 207 14.52 15.99 23.70
N GLY A 208 13.87 17.06 23.22
CA GLY A 208 13.78 18.32 23.95
C GLY A 208 13.09 18.18 25.30
N VAL A 209 11.96 17.46 25.36
CA VAL A 209 11.26 17.17 26.61
C VAL A 209 12.10 16.31 27.54
N SER A 210 12.75 15.27 27.01
CA SER A 210 13.62 14.39 27.79
C SER A 210 14.75 15.17 28.47
N ILE A 211 15.46 16.03 27.74
CA ILE A 211 16.54 16.85 28.29
C ILE A 211 16.02 17.81 29.37
N SER A 212 14.83 18.38 29.18
CA SER A 212 14.24 19.31 30.15
C SER A 212 13.82 18.66 31.45
N ILE A 213 13.51 17.37 31.47
CA ILE A 213 13.12 16.65 32.70
C ILE A 213 14.35 16.35 33.58
N PHE A 214 15.52 16.16 32.96
CA PHE A 214 16.76 15.83 33.68
C PHE A 214 17.57 17.04 34.14
N ARG A 215 17.12 18.27 33.85
CA ARG A 215 17.77 19.51 34.24
C ARG A 215 17.01 20.20 35.35
#